data_AF-A0A963DBG7-F1
#
_entry.id   AF-A0A963DBG7-F1
#
_cell.length_a   1.000
_cell.length_b   1.000
_cell.length_c   1.000
_cell.angle_alpha   90.00
_cell.angle_beta   90.00
_cell.angle_gamma   90.00
#
_symmetry.space_group_name_H-M   'P 1'
#
loop_
_entity.id
_entity.type
_entity.pdbx_description
1 polymer ?
#
loop_
_entity_poly.entity_id
_entity_poly.type
_entity_poly.pdbx_seq_one_letter_code
_entity_poly.pdbx_strand_id
1 'polypeptide(L)'
;MNTAKYRSSRSTTEAPLIGLSISYQRDHLLARGLGLEHLRELLIRLARPLLRQGTNLAYGGHWKEAEDNFTFDLLRLISAEQQDSEFAAEPEQRIGRLYNHCPWPSYLEITPHIEAQWINCCRIVRIDQQQAGIPEPDRSPDSAGSDDPARRLLNIALTLSAMRRIAAQGSEITIPDRPRPERVPPIAARVILGGKVQGYTGFLPGIFEEALVTLESGAPLYPLGGFGGAAEVLCQALLAPAGARPEELTAEWQRKATPKLAELQQASAQFGLPPKARATEQALDDLHARLAAARANISGALHTHLDEQETRELLQTRDMRRAVQLVGKGLRNGFGLEDLPA
;
A
#
# COMPACT_ATOMS: atom_id res chain seq x y z
N MET A 1 -3.33 -30.16 -42.75
CA MET A 1 -4.38 -29.22 -42.31
C MET A 1 -4.24 -29.04 -40.81
N ASN A 2 -3.73 -27.89 -40.39
CA ASN A 2 -3.25 -27.63 -39.04
C ASN A 2 -4.43 -27.10 -38.20
N THR A 3 -4.83 -27.84 -37.16
CA THR A 3 -5.89 -27.47 -36.22
C THR A 3 -5.37 -26.41 -35.25
N ALA A 4 -5.64 -25.14 -35.56
CA ALA A 4 -5.44 -24.04 -34.61
C ALA A 4 -6.42 -24.20 -33.44
N LYS A 5 -5.89 -24.53 -32.27
CA LYS A 5 -6.64 -24.47 -30.99
C LYS A 5 -7.02 -23.02 -30.73
N TYR A 6 -8.32 -22.75 -30.86
CA TYR A 6 -8.96 -21.52 -30.43
C TYR A 6 -8.65 -21.29 -28.93
N ARG A 7 -7.77 -20.34 -28.61
CA ARG A 7 -7.64 -19.81 -27.25
C ARG A 7 -9.00 -19.18 -26.92
N SER A 8 -9.71 -19.76 -25.95
CA SER A 8 -10.98 -19.21 -25.47
C SER A 8 -10.77 -17.75 -25.08
N SER A 9 -11.63 -16.88 -25.58
CA SER A 9 -11.72 -15.48 -25.18
C SER A 9 -11.74 -15.38 -23.65
N ARG A 10 -10.64 -14.93 -23.04
CA ARG A 10 -10.64 -14.53 -21.63
C ARG A 10 -11.71 -13.45 -21.48
N SER A 11 -12.68 -13.72 -20.62
CA SER A 11 -13.64 -12.75 -20.10
C SER A 11 -12.94 -11.41 -19.84
N THR A 12 -13.56 -10.31 -20.27
CA THR A 12 -13.14 -8.92 -20.03
C THR A 12 -13.29 -8.54 -18.54
N THR A 13 -12.66 -9.29 -17.65
CA THR A 13 -12.46 -8.90 -16.25
C THR A 13 -11.31 -7.91 -16.21
N GLU A 14 -11.60 -6.71 -15.71
CA GLU A 14 -10.62 -5.65 -15.49
C GLU A 14 -9.43 -6.22 -14.69
N ALA A 15 -8.20 -5.96 -15.13
CA ALA A 15 -7.01 -6.52 -14.49
C ALA A 15 -6.95 -6.10 -13.01
N PRO A 16 -6.57 -7.02 -12.09
CA PRO A 16 -6.56 -6.71 -10.66
C PRO A 16 -5.61 -5.56 -10.36
N LEU A 17 -5.94 -4.78 -9.32
CA LEU A 17 -5.07 -3.76 -8.76
C LEU A 17 -4.36 -4.34 -7.54
N ILE A 18 -3.05 -4.53 -7.63
CA ILE A 18 -2.23 -5.07 -6.54
C ILE A 18 -1.58 -3.92 -5.78
N GLY A 19 -1.91 -3.80 -4.49
CA GLY A 19 -1.31 -2.82 -3.60
C GLY A 19 0.07 -3.27 -3.15
N LEU A 20 1.06 -2.39 -3.31
CA LEU A 20 2.38 -2.57 -2.74
C LEU A 20 2.53 -1.55 -1.61
N SER A 21 2.92 -2.01 -0.44
CA SER A 21 3.13 -1.17 0.75
C SER A 21 4.55 -1.35 1.22
N ILE A 22 5.41 -0.41 0.84
CA ILE A 22 6.85 -0.46 1.14
C ILE A 22 7.31 0.88 1.69
N SER A 23 8.09 0.81 2.77
CA SER A 23 8.79 1.96 3.31
C SER A 23 10.10 1.53 3.94
N TYR A 24 11.13 2.33 3.71
CA TYR A 24 12.47 2.12 4.24
C TYR A 24 12.59 2.69 5.66
N GLN A 25 13.23 1.93 6.56
CA GLN A 25 13.76 2.43 7.82
C GLN A 25 15.11 1.76 8.06
N ARG A 26 16.18 2.57 7.96
CA ARG A 26 17.58 2.11 7.96
C ARG A 26 17.91 1.14 9.09
N ASP A 27 17.69 1.55 10.34
CA ASP A 27 18.13 0.77 11.51
C ASP A 27 17.44 -0.60 11.60
N HIS A 28 16.15 -0.66 11.23
CA HIS A 28 15.39 -1.91 11.26
C HIS A 28 15.87 -2.92 10.20
N LEU A 29 16.31 -2.44 9.03
CA LEU A 29 16.84 -3.31 7.98
C LEU A 29 18.27 -3.75 8.28
N LEU A 30 19.13 -2.83 8.75
CA LEU A 30 20.52 -3.14 9.07
C LEU A 30 20.65 -4.17 10.20
N ALA A 31 19.77 -4.10 11.21
CA ALA A 31 19.69 -5.12 12.26
C ALA A 31 19.43 -6.56 11.74
N ARG A 32 19.08 -6.70 10.45
CA ARG A 32 18.75 -7.96 9.77
C ARG A 32 19.74 -8.29 8.65
N GLY A 33 20.81 -7.51 8.50
CA GLY A 33 21.75 -7.63 7.39
C GLY A 33 21.18 -7.16 6.05
N LEU A 34 20.08 -6.41 6.07
CA LEU A 34 19.41 -5.90 4.89
C LEU A 34 19.64 -4.40 4.73
N GLY A 35 19.46 -3.90 3.52
CA GLY A 35 19.64 -2.50 3.16
C GLY A 35 18.59 -2.05 2.15
N LEU A 36 18.65 -0.77 1.75
CA LEU A 36 17.72 -0.19 0.78
C LEU A 36 17.67 -0.99 -0.53
N GLU A 37 18.81 -1.45 -1.03
CA GLU A 37 18.89 -2.24 -2.27
C GLU A 37 18.12 -3.57 -2.20
N HIS A 38 18.06 -4.20 -1.03
CA HIS A 38 17.29 -5.44 -0.85
C HIS A 38 15.79 -5.17 -0.98
N LEU A 39 15.31 -4.04 -0.46
CA LEU A 39 13.92 -3.62 -0.61
C LEU A 39 13.58 -3.27 -2.06
N ARG A 40 14.48 -2.55 -2.74
CA ARG A 40 14.31 -2.23 -4.17
C ARG A 40 14.28 -3.49 -5.04
N GLU A 41 15.21 -4.41 -4.82
CA GLU A 41 15.27 -5.66 -5.57
C GLU A 41 13.98 -6.48 -5.38
N LEU A 42 13.52 -6.61 -4.14
CA LEU A 42 12.28 -7.33 -3.83
C LEU A 42 11.06 -6.64 -4.46
N LEU A 43 11.01 -5.30 -4.42
CA LEU A 43 9.96 -4.52 -5.09
C LEU A 43 9.94 -4.80 -6.59
N ILE A 44 11.09 -4.76 -7.26
CA ILE A 44 11.20 -4.98 -8.71
C ILE A 44 10.83 -6.43 -9.07
N ARG A 45 11.29 -7.42 -8.30
CA ARG A 45 10.95 -8.84 -8.50
C ARG A 45 9.46 -9.14 -8.35
N LEU A 46 8.76 -8.39 -7.50
CA LEU A 46 7.31 -8.49 -7.38
C LEU A 46 6.60 -7.71 -8.50
N ALA A 47 7.02 -6.47 -8.76
CA ALA A 47 6.32 -5.54 -9.66
C ALA A 47 6.45 -5.91 -11.14
N ARG A 48 7.68 -6.17 -11.63
CA ARG A 48 7.95 -6.43 -13.05
C ARG A 48 7.06 -7.54 -13.65
N PRO A 49 7.03 -8.76 -13.09
CA PRO A 49 6.20 -9.83 -13.64
C PRO A 49 4.70 -9.51 -13.59
N LEU A 50 4.20 -8.85 -12.54
CA LEU A 50 2.80 -8.41 -12.46
C LEU A 50 2.47 -7.42 -13.59
N LEU A 51 3.34 -6.43 -13.79
CA LEU A 51 3.18 -5.42 -14.84
C LEU A 51 3.17 -6.02 -16.25
N ARG A 52 4.06 -6.99 -16.53
CA ARG A 52 4.11 -7.72 -17.82
C ARG A 52 2.84 -8.53 -18.09
N GLN A 53 2.17 -8.99 -17.05
CA GLN A 53 0.86 -9.65 -17.15
C GLN A 53 -0.31 -8.66 -17.29
N GLY A 54 -0.04 -7.36 -17.43
CA GLY A 54 -1.04 -6.29 -17.50
C GLY A 54 -1.73 -5.96 -16.18
N THR A 55 -1.19 -6.45 -15.05
CA THR A 55 -1.70 -6.15 -13.70
C THR A 55 -1.34 -4.73 -13.31
N ASN A 56 -2.29 -4.00 -12.75
CA ASN A 56 -2.06 -2.64 -12.27
C ASN A 56 -1.51 -2.66 -10.84
N LEU A 57 -0.67 -1.68 -10.49
CA LEU A 57 -0.10 -1.54 -9.16
C LEU A 57 -0.69 -0.32 -8.45
N ALA A 58 -0.93 -0.41 -7.14
CA ALA A 58 -1.24 0.75 -6.30
C ALA A 58 -0.11 1.01 -5.31
N TYR A 59 0.33 2.27 -5.21
CA TYR A 59 1.39 2.68 -4.28
C TYR A 59 1.16 4.10 -3.74
N GLY A 60 1.19 4.27 -2.42
CA GLY A 60 0.96 5.56 -1.73
C GLY A 60 2.23 6.38 -1.45
N GLY A 61 3.21 6.34 -2.36
CA GLY A 61 4.49 7.07 -2.20
C GLY A 61 4.40 8.57 -2.56
N HIS A 62 5.53 9.27 -2.39
CA HIS A 62 5.66 10.72 -2.64
C HIS A 62 6.38 11.06 -3.95
N TRP A 63 6.24 12.32 -4.37
CA TRP A 63 6.77 12.86 -5.63
C TRP A 63 8.05 13.69 -5.47
N LYS A 64 8.64 13.71 -4.27
CA LYS A 64 9.98 14.27 -4.02
C LYS A 64 11.06 13.25 -4.36
N GLU A 65 11.92 13.56 -5.32
CA GLU A 65 13.05 12.70 -5.66
C GLU A 65 14.01 12.62 -4.46
N ALA A 66 14.24 11.39 -4.00
CA ALA A 66 15.07 11.06 -2.86
C ALA A 66 15.64 9.66 -3.07
N GLU A 67 16.71 9.33 -2.36
CA GLU A 67 17.34 8.01 -2.46
C GLU A 67 16.34 6.90 -2.12
N ASP A 68 15.50 7.04 -1.10
CA ASP A 68 14.52 6.03 -0.70
C ASP A 68 13.15 6.15 -1.40
N ASN A 69 13.09 6.72 -2.60
CA ASN A 69 11.84 6.92 -3.33
C ASN A 69 11.48 5.75 -4.27
N PHE A 70 10.66 4.83 -3.74
CA PHE A 70 10.13 3.70 -4.52
C PHE A 70 9.08 4.10 -5.59
N THR A 71 8.49 5.31 -5.52
CA THR A 71 7.56 5.80 -6.56
C THR A 71 8.31 5.93 -7.88
N PHE A 72 9.46 6.60 -7.88
CA PHE A 72 10.26 6.77 -9.09
C PHE A 72 10.89 5.46 -9.56
N ASP A 73 11.22 4.53 -8.66
CA ASP A 73 11.68 3.19 -9.05
C ASP A 73 10.60 2.45 -9.85
N LEU A 74 9.33 2.49 -9.40
CA LEU A 74 8.20 1.90 -10.12
C LEU A 74 7.89 2.61 -11.44
N LEU A 75 7.95 3.95 -11.46
CA LEU A 75 7.70 4.74 -12.67
C LEU A 75 8.74 4.44 -13.76
N ARG A 76 10.02 4.40 -13.38
CA ARG A 76 11.14 4.05 -14.28
C ARG A 76 11.00 2.62 -14.77
N LEU A 77 10.64 1.67 -13.91
CA LEU A 77 10.37 0.29 -14.29
C LEU A 77 9.25 0.23 -15.35
N ILE A 78 8.09 0.83 -15.08
CA ILE A 78 6.95 0.81 -16.01
C ILE A 78 7.32 1.45 -17.35
N SER A 79 8.01 2.59 -17.33
CA SER A 79 8.47 3.25 -18.55
C SER A 79 9.41 2.37 -19.37
N ALA A 80 10.34 1.67 -18.73
CA ALA A 80 11.26 0.76 -19.42
C ALA A 80 10.53 -0.44 -20.03
N GLU A 81 9.63 -1.07 -19.28
CA GLU A 81 8.84 -2.22 -19.78
C GLU A 81 7.91 -1.80 -20.93
N GLN A 82 7.36 -0.59 -20.90
CA GLN A 82 6.56 -0.04 -22.01
C GLN A 82 7.40 0.14 -23.28
N GLN A 83 8.61 0.68 -23.16
CA GLN A 83 9.53 0.85 -24.29
C GLN A 83 9.95 -0.50 -24.89
N ASP A 84 10.34 -1.47 -24.05
CA ASP A 84 10.73 -2.79 -24.51
C ASP A 84 9.59 -3.52 -25.26
N SER A 85 8.35 -3.36 -24.78
CA SER A 85 7.15 -3.95 -25.39
C SER A 85 6.83 -3.36 -26.78
N GLU A 86 7.12 -2.08 -27.01
CA GLU A 86 6.92 -1.43 -28.33
C GLU A 86 7.83 -2.00 -29.43
N PHE A 87 8.99 -2.58 -29.07
CA PHE A 87 9.93 -3.19 -30.01
C PHE A 87 9.72 -4.71 -30.19
N ALA A 88 8.79 -5.32 -29.47
CA ALA A 88 8.49 -6.74 -29.61
C ALA A 88 7.77 -7.06 -30.94
N ALA A 89 8.16 -8.16 -31.59
CA ALA A 89 7.64 -8.55 -32.92
C ALA A 89 6.15 -8.97 -32.92
N GLU A 90 5.60 -9.31 -31.75
CA GLU A 90 4.18 -9.55 -31.54
C GLU A 90 3.67 -8.57 -30.47
N PRO A 91 2.45 -8.01 -30.61
CA PRO A 91 1.88 -7.14 -29.59
C PRO A 91 1.67 -7.94 -28.31
N GLU A 92 2.61 -7.81 -27.37
CA GLU A 92 2.48 -8.37 -26.03
C GLU A 92 1.29 -7.73 -25.29
N GLN A 93 0.83 -8.41 -24.26
CA GLN A 93 -0.21 -7.92 -23.37
C GLN A 93 0.17 -6.53 -22.85
N ARG A 94 -0.77 -5.57 -22.88
CA ARG A 94 -0.52 -4.19 -22.46
C ARG A 94 0.09 -4.15 -21.06
N ILE A 95 1.27 -3.54 -20.92
CA ILE A 95 1.93 -3.34 -19.63
C ILE A 95 1.00 -2.60 -18.67
N GLY A 96 0.92 -3.12 -17.44
CA GLY A 96 0.16 -2.51 -16.36
C GLY A 96 0.64 -1.09 -16.02
N ARG A 97 -0.16 -0.35 -15.25
CA ARG A 97 0.19 1.01 -14.80
C ARG A 97 0.21 1.14 -13.29
N LEU A 98 0.76 2.25 -12.83
CA LEU A 98 0.71 2.67 -11.45
C LEU A 98 -0.54 3.52 -11.17
N TYR A 99 -1.22 3.24 -10.06
CA TYR A 99 -2.17 4.15 -9.42
C TYR A 99 -1.51 4.70 -8.16
N ASN A 100 -1.06 5.94 -8.23
CA ASN A 100 -0.49 6.63 -7.08
C ASN A 100 -1.60 7.37 -6.32
N HIS A 101 -1.99 6.83 -5.17
CA HIS A 101 -2.94 7.50 -4.28
C HIS A 101 -2.15 8.52 -3.46
N CYS A 102 -2.45 9.80 -3.66
CA CYS A 102 -1.68 10.90 -3.09
C CYS A 102 -2.62 11.79 -2.26
N PRO A 103 -2.40 11.93 -0.94
CA PRO A 103 -3.25 12.71 -0.07
C PRO A 103 -2.88 14.19 -0.14
N TRP A 104 -3.80 15.06 0.25
CA TRP A 104 -3.46 16.45 0.58
C TRP A 104 -2.52 16.48 1.80
N PRO A 105 -1.53 17.40 1.86
CA PRO A 105 -1.12 18.35 0.82
C PRO A 105 -0.09 17.76 -0.15
N SER A 106 0.30 16.49 -0.02
CA SER A 106 1.39 15.90 -0.81
C SER A 106 1.18 16.01 -2.32
N TYR A 107 -0.06 15.94 -2.80
CA TYR A 107 -0.32 16.12 -4.24
C TYR A 107 -0.08 17.56 -4.74
N LEU A 108 0.01 18.55 -3.85
CA LEU A 108 0.30 19.95 -4.23
C LEU A 108 1.74 20.13 -4.72
N GLU A 109 2.62 19.17 -4.40
CA GLU A 109 4.01 19.15 -4.86
C GLU A 109 4.13 18.64 -6.31
N ILE A 110 3.04 18.14 -6.89
CA ILE A 110 2.99 17.58 -8.24
C ILE A 110 2.76 18.72 -9.23
N THR A 111 3.81 19.08 -9.95
CA THR A 111 3.73 20.10 -11.00
C THR A 111 3.09 19.52 -12.28
N PRO A 112 2.54 20.38 -13.17
CA PRO A 112 2.06 19.94 -14.48
C PRO A 112 3.13 19.21 -15.30
N HIS A 113 4.41 19.56 -15.11
CA HIS A 113 5.53 18.88 -15.76
C HIS A 113 5.66 17.42 -15.28
N ILE A 114 5.60 17.19 -13.96
CA ILE A 114 5.63 15.83 -13.38
C ILE A 114 4.45 15.00 -13.89
N GLU A 115 3.24 15.59 -13.90
CA GLU A 115 2.04 14.88 -14.35
C GLU A 115 2.12 14.52 -15.84
N ALA A 116 2.58 15.45 -16.69
CA ALA A 116 2.78 15.20 -18.11
C ALA A 116 3.87 14.15 -18.39
N GLN A 117 4.98 14.19 -17.65
CA GLN A 117 6.09 13.24 -17.80
C GLN A 117 5.63 11.80 -17.58
N TRP A 118 4.74 11.56 -16.61
CA TRP A 118 4.35 10.21 -16.19
C TRP A 118 2.93 9.80 -16.61
N ILE A 119 2.27 10.57 -17.46
CA ILE A 119 0.86 10.38 -17.87
C ILE A 119 0.56 8.99 -18.46
N ASN A 120 1.55 8.33 -19.08
CA ASN A 120 1.40 6.99 -19.67
C ASN A 120 1.75 5.86 -18.70
N CYS A 121 2.52 6.14 -17.66
CA CYS A 121 2.96 5.17 -16.65
C CYS A 121 2.04 5.17 -15.42
N CYS A 122 1.45 6.31 -15.08
CA CYS A 122 0.81 6.54 -13.79
C CYS A 122 -0.53 7.26 -13.91
N ARG A 123 -1.44 6.90 -13.02
CA ARG A 123 -2.66 7.63 -12.68
C ARG A 123 -2.50 8.19 -11.28
N ILE A 124 -2.48 9.51 -11.18
CA ILE A 124 -2.37 10.23 -9.91
C ILE A 124 -3.79 10.40 -9.36
N VAL A 125 -4.09 9.69 -8.27
CA VAL A 125 -5.37 9.75 -7.57
C VAL A 125 -5.18 10.73 -6.41
N ARG A 126 -5.73 11.95 -6.55
CA ARG A 126 -5.64 12.99 -5.52
C ARG A 126 -6.76 12.78 -4.50
N ILE A 127 -6.41 12.72 -3.21
CA ILE A 127 -7.37 12.61 -2.10
C ILE A 127 -7.37 13.91 -1.32
N ASP A 128 -8.43 14.69 -1.48
CA ASP A 128 -8.60 15.99 -0.83
C ASP A 128 -9.20 15.91 0.57
N GLN A 129 -9.31 17.08 1.21
CA GLN A 129 -9.87 17.22 2.56
C GLN A 129 -11.37 16.91 2.61
N GLN A 130 -12.11 17.15 1.52
CA GLN A 130 -13.54 16.81 1.43
C GLN A 130 -13.75 15.29 1.44
N GLN A 131 -12.96 14.56 0.66
CA GLN A 131 -12.98 13.10 0.60
C GLN A 131 -12.56 12.48 1.94
N ALA A 132 -11.78 13.20 2.75
CA ALA A 132 -11.47 12.82 4.13
C ALA A 132 -12.61 13.10 5.13
N GLY A 133 -13.72 13.69 4.69
CA GLY A 133 -14.87 14.03 5.51
C GLY A 133 -14.69 15.32 6.32
N ILE A 134 -13.76 16.20 5.92
CA ILE A 134 -13.51 17.47 6.59
C ILE A 134 -14.48 18.52 6.03
N PRO A 135 -15.34 19.14 6.87
CA PRO A 135 -16.29 20.15 6.42
C PRO A 135 -15.54 21.42 6.01
N GLU A 136 -16.12 22.18 5.08
CA GLU A 136 -15.46 23.33 4.44
C GLU A 136 -14.84 24.35 5.41
N PRO A 137 -15.49 24.76 6.52
CA PRO A 137 -14.90 25.70 7.48
C PRO A 137 -13.66 25.17 8.21
N ASP A 138 -13.49 23.85 8.25
CA ASP A 138 -12.41 23.18 8.97
C ASP A 138 -11.22 22.82 8.07
N ARG A 139 -11.34 23.05 6.76
CA ARG A 139 -10.28 22.74 5.78
C ARG A 139 -9.15 23.75 5.89
N SER A 140 -7.93 23.23 5.90
CA SER A 140 -6.72 24.05 5.89
C SER A 140 -6.43 24.56 4.48
N PRO A 141 -5.85 25.77 4.34
CA PRO A 141 -5.45 26.29 3.04
C PRO A 141 -4.28 25.49 2.46
N ASP A 142 -4.14 25.50 1.13
CA ASP A 142 -3.07 24.81 0.41
C ASP A 142 -1.67 25.38 0.72
N SER A 143 -1.57 26.65 1.11
CA SER A 143 -0.33 27.29 1.50
C SER A 143 0.32 26.62 2.72
N ALA A 144 1.64 26.37 2.64
CA ALA A 144 2.39 25.68 3.69
C ALA A 144 2.45 26.44 5.03
N GLY A 145 2.20 27.75 5.04
CA GLY A 145 2.17 28.60 6.25
C GLY A 145 0.76 28.81 6.82
N SER A 146 0.08 27.73 7.21
CA SER A 146 -1.23 27.83 7.90
C SER A 146 -1.06 28.52 9.25
N ASP A 147 -1.91 29.51 9.55
CA ASP A 147 -2.00 30.16 10.86
C ASP A 147 -2.43 29.20 11.98
N ASP A 148 -2.97 28.02 11.62
CA ASP A 148 -3.30 26.94 12.55
C ASP A 148 -2.53 25.64 12.18
N PRO A 149 -1.30 25.44 12.73
CA PRO A 149 -0.51 24.23 12.51
C PRO A 149 -1.15 22.96 13.07
N ALA A 150 -1.91 23.05 14.15
CA ALA A 150 -2.53 21.89 14.80
C ALA A 150 -3.66 21.33 13.94
N ARG A 151 -4.53 22.21 13.41
CA ARG A 151 -5.56 21.83 12.45
C ARG A 151 -4.96 21.29 11.16
N ARG A 152 -3.88 21.92 10.68
CA ARG A 152 -3.15 21.44 9.51
C ARG A 152 -2.64 20.02 9.70
N LEU A 153 -2.05 19.72 10.86
CA LEU A 153 -1.60 18.37 11.23
C LEU A 153 -2.76 17.37 11.24
N LEU A 154 -3.90 17.74 11.84
CA LEU A 154 -5.10 16.89 11.85
C LEU A 154 -5.61 16.62 10.43
N ASN A 155 -5.69 17.63 9.58
CA ASN A 155 -6.16 17.49 8.20
C ASN A 155 -5.23 16.60 7.36
N ILE A 156 -3.90 16.67 7.57
CA ILE A 156 -2.93 15.73 6.97
C ILE A 156 -3.21 14.30 7.44
N ALA A 157 -3.41 14.08 8.74
CA ALA A 157 -3.65 12.75 9.28
C ALA A 157 -4.95 12.14 8.74
N LEU A 158 -6.03 12.93 8.69
CA LEU A 158 -7.34 12.50 8.17
C LEU A 158 -7.28 12.13 6.69
N THR A 159 -6.57 12.92 5.88
CA THR A 159 -6.41 12.66 4.44
C THR A 159 -5.52 11.45 4.16
N LEU A 160 -4.48 11.20 4.97
CA LEU A 160 -3.69 9.96 4.94
C LEU A 160 -4.55 8.72 5.24
N SER A 161 -5.43 8.79 6.23
CA SER A 161 -6.36 7.70 6.55
C SER A 161 -7.42 7.51 5.45
N ALA A 162 -7.95 8.62 4.91
CA ALA A 162 -8.90 8.60 3.81
C ALA A 162 -8.30 7.96 2.56
N MET A 163 -7.07 8.32 2.21
CA MET A 163 -6.32 7.74 1.08
C MET A 163 -6.26 6.22 1.16
N ARG A 164 -5.93 5.65 2.33
CA ARG A 164 -5.84 4.19 2.49
C ARG A 164 -7.19 3.49 2.34
N ARG A 165 -8.24 4.07 2.90
CA ARG A 165 -9.62 3.54 2.78
C ARG A 165 -10.13 3.60 1.34
N ILE A 166 -9.93 4.74 0.69
CA ILE A 166 -10.33 4.96 -0.70
C ILE A 166 -9.57 4.01 -1.63
N ALA A 167 -8.26 3.84 -1.43
CA ALA A 167 -7.47 2.88 -2.21
C ALA A 167 -7.96 1.44 -2.04
N ALA A 168 -8.35 1.05 -0.82
CA ALA A 168 -8.90 -0.29 -0.55
C ALA A 168 -10.28 -0.50 -1.21
N GLN A 169 -11.11 0.55 -1.30
CA GLN A 169 -12.49 0.46 -1.79
C GLN A 169 -12.65 0.80 -3.28
N GLY A 170 -11.65 1.43 -3.88
CA GLY A 170 -11.74 2.03 -5.21
C GLY A 170 -12.36 3.42 -5.17
N SER A 171 -12.27 4.12 -6.29
CA SER A 171 -12.83 5.46 -6.44
C SER A 171 -13.13 5.79 -7.89
N GLU A 172 -13.71 6.96 -8.12
CA GLU A 172 -13.80 7.57 -9.44
C GLU A 172 -13.00 8.87 -9.43
N ILE A 173 -12.22 9.08 -10.48
CA ILE A 173 -11.45 10.32 -10.67
C ILE A 173 -12.02 11.08 -11.87
N THR A 174 -12.23 12.39 -11.67
CA THR A 174 -12.61 13.27 -12.78
C THR A 174 -11.33 13.73 -13.48
N ILE A 175 -11.31 13.58 -14.79
CA ILE A 175 -10.18 14.02 -15.63
C ILE A 175 -10.67 15.22 -16.43
N PRO A 176 -9.92 16.35 -16.45
CA PRO A 176 -10.23 17.47 -17.34
C PRO A 176 -10.41 16.98 -18.77
N ASP A 177 -11.39 17.52 -19.48
CA ASP A 177 -11.71 17.19 -20.87
C ASP A 177 -12.21 15.76 -21.14
N ARG A 178 -12.48 14.97 -20.09
CA ARG A 178 -13.22 13.70 -20.23
C ARG A 178 -14.64 13.81 -19.68
N PRO A 179 -15.66 13.42 -20.47
CA PRO A 179 -17.06 13.58 -20.09
C PRO A 179 -17.52 12.60 -19.00
N ARG A 180 -16.78 11.51 -18.77
CA ARG A 180 -17.09 10.50 -17.75
C ARG A 180 -15.90 10.33 -16.81
N PRO A 181 -16.15 10.21 -15.49
CA PRO A 181 -15.10 9.85 -14.53
C PRO A 181 -14.39 8.55 -14.94
N GLU A 182 -13.08 8.49 -14.73
CA GLU A 182 -12.29 7.26 -14.86
C GLU A 182 -12.40 6.48 -13.54
N ARG A 183 -12.75 5.20 -13.64
CA ARG A 183 -12.84 4.32 -12.48
C ARG A 183 -11.44 3.90 -12.04
N VAL A 184 -11.18 4.00 -10.74
CA VAL A 184 -10.03 3.37 -10.07
C VAL A 184 -10.56 2.15 -9.33
N PRO A 185 -10.16 0.92 -9.72
CA PRO A 185 -10.64 -0.29 -9.06
C PRO A 185 -10.16 -0.36 -7.60
N PRO A 186 -10.86 -1.09 -6.71
CA PRO A 186 -10.34 -1.41 -5.38
C PRO A 186 -9.05 -2.20 -5.47
N ILE A 187 -8.18 -2.05 -4.47
CA ILE A 187 -7.03 -2.95 -4.30
C ILE A 187 -7.56 -4.38 -4.07
N ALA A 188 -7.24 -5.26 -5.01
CA ALA A 188 -7.68 -6.65 -5.03
C ALA A 188 -6.86 -7.52 -4.06
N ALA A 189 -5.58 -7.19 -3.86
CA ALA A 189 -4.70 -7.83 -2.90
C ALA A 189 -3.56 -6.88 -2.53
N ARG A 190 -2.96 -7.06 -1.34
CA ARG A 190 -1.89 -6.19 -0.85
C ARG A 190 -0.68 -6.99 -0.38
N VAL A 191 0.51 -6.56 -0.80
CA VAL A 191 1.79 -7.01 -0.27
C VAL A 191 2.36 -5.92 0.64
N ILE A 192 2.74 -6.27 1.87
CA ILE A 192 3.32 -5.33 2.83
C ILE A 192 4.76 -5.74 3.19
N LEU A 193 5.67 -4.77 3.21
CA LEU A 193 7.10 -5.00 3.34
C LEU A 193 7.78 -3.84 4.08
N GLY A 194 8.58 -4.16 5.10
CA GLY A 194 9.33 -3.15 5.85
C GLY A 194 8.43 -2.25 6.70
N GLY A 195 8.64 -0.94 6.59
CA GLY A 195 7.77 0.08 7.20
C GLY A 195 8.29 0.66 8.52
N LYS A 196 8.05 1.96 8.69
CA LYS A 196 8.33 2.67 9.94
C LYS A 196 7.36 2.24 11.03
N VAL A 197 7.89 1.90 12.21
CA VAL A 197 7.07 1.62 13.40
C VAL A 197 6.91 2.86 14.28
N GLN A 198 7.86 3.79 14.19
CA GLN A 198 7.91 5.06 14.93
C GLN A 198 8.21 6.24 13.99
N GLY A 199 7.92 7.46 14.43
CA GLY A 199 8.25 8.67 13.68
C GLY A 199 7.47 8.84 12.36
N TYR A 200 6.34 8.14 12.23
CA TYR A 200 5.43 8.29 11.09
C TYR A 200 4.53 9.53 11.25
N THR A 201 3.73 9.81 10.22
CA THR A 201 2.70 10.85 10.23
C THR A 201 1.33 10.19 10.07
N GLY A 202 0.34 10.66 10.84
CA GLY A 202 -1.02 10.10 10.87
C GLY A 202 -1.33 9.39 12.19
N PHE A 203 -2.49 8.73 12.25
CA PHE A 203 -2.99 8.07 13.46
C PHE A 203 -2.32 6.73 13.76
N LEU A 204 -1.67 6.11 12.77
CA LEU A 204 -1.03 4.80 12.85
C LEU A 204 0.23 4.75 11.97
N PRO A 205 1.16 3.82 12.24
CA PRO A 205 2.14 3.39 11.25
C PRO A 205 1.43 3.05 9.93
N GLY A 206 1.96 3.53 8.80
CA GLY A 206 1.27 3.40 7.51
C GLY A 206 0.91 1.95 7.16
N ILE A 207 1.84 1.01 7.38
CA ILE A 207 1.63 -0.42 7.14
C ILE A 207 0.58 -1.03 8.08
N PHE A 208 0.48 -0.56 9.33
CA PHE A 208 -0.55 -1.05 10.26
C PHE A 208 -1.94 -0.66 9.77
N GLU A 209 -2.10 0.60 9.35
CA GLU A 209 -3.37 1.07 8.83
C GLU A 209 -3.73 0.41 7.51
N GLU A 210 -2.76 0.19 6.62
CA GLU A 210 -2.96 -0.51 5.37
C GLU A 210 -3.33 -1.99 5.57
N ALA A 211 -2.72 -2.67 6.55
CA ALA A 211 -3.12 -4.01 6.95
C ALA A 211 -4.54 -4.01 7.52
N LEU A 212 -4.87 -3.08 8.42
CA LEU A 212 -6.20 -2.96 9.01
C LEU A 212 -7.29 -2.81 7.94
N VAL A 213 -7.15 -1.84 7.02
CA VAL A 213 -8.16 -1.62 5.97
C VAL A 213 -8.24 -2.78 4.97
N THR A 214 -7.13 -3.52 4.75
CA THR A 214 -7.11 -4.71 3.87
C THR A 214 -7.84 -5.89 4.53
N LEU A 215 -7.63 -6.11 5.83
CA LEU A 215 -8.33 -7.13 6.59
C LEU A 215 -9.81 -6.82 6.76
N GLU A 216 -10.18 -5.54 6.79
CA GLU A 216 -11.58 -5.11 6.81
C GLU A 216 -12.31 -5.34 5.49
N SER A 217 -11.62 -5.18 4.36
CA SER A 217 -12.19 -5.45 3.04
C SER A 217 -12.20 -6.93 2.68
N GLY A 218 -11.55 -7.80 3.48
CA GLY A 218 -11.40 -9.22 3.18
C GLY A 218 -10.49 -9.50 1.98
N ALA A 219 -9.67 -8.51 1.58
CA ALA A 219 -8.73 -8.70 0.48
C ALA A 219 -7.51 -9.51 0.96
N PRO A 220 -6.91 -10.36 0.10
CA PRO A 220 -5.65 -11.03 0.36
C PRO A 220 -4.56 -10.07 0.85
N LEU A 221 -3.96 -10.42 1.99
CA LEU A 221 -2.83 -9.72 2.57
C LEU A 221 -1.60 -10.64 2.60
N TYR A 222 -0.48 -10.16 2.07
CA TYR A 222 0.79 -10.87 2.02
C TYR A 222 1.87 -10.13 2.83
N PRO A 223 2.00 -10.39 4.14
CA PRO A 223 3.05 -9.79 4.96
C PRO A 223 4.41 -10.45 4.78
N LEU A 224 5.42 -9.66 4.43
CA LEU A 224 6.81 -10.10 4.28
C LEU A 224 7.61 -9.74 5.53
N GLY A 225 7.38 -10.49 6.62
CA GLY A 225 7.91 -10.16 7.95
C GLY A 225 9.41 -10.37 8.13
N GLY A 226 10.05 -11.25 7.36
CA GLY A 226 11.50 -11.50 7.47
C GLY A 226 12.38 -10.29 7.12
N PHE A 227 11.79 -9.26 6.51
CA PHE A 227 12.46 -8.03 6.07
C PHE A 227 12.33 -6.87 7.06
N GLY A 228 11.73 -7.11 8.25
CA GLY A 228 11.72 -6.16 9.37
C GLY A 228 10.63 -5.09 9.31
N GLY A 229 10.71 -4.16 10.25
CA GLY A 229 9.84 -2.98 10.31
C GLY A 229 8.42 -3.28 10.79
N ALA A 230 7.48 -2.45 10.39
CA ALA A 230 6.07 -2.61 10.74
C ALA A 230 5.48 -3.94 10.23
N ALA A 231 5.87 -4.41 9.04
CA ALA A 231 5.43 -5.70 8.52
C ALA A 231 5.82 -6.86 9.47
N GLU A 232 7.03 -6.81 10.03
CA GLU A 232 7.49 -7.82 10.99
C GLU A 232 6.71 -7.80 12.29
N VAL A 233 6.40 -6.63 12.85
CA VAL A 233 5.59 -6.53 14.08
C VAL A 233 4.23 -7.21 13.87
N LEU A 234 3.60 -7.01 12.70
CA LEU A 234 2.35 -7.68 12.36
C LEU A 234 2.53 -9.20 12.26
N CYS A 235 3.59 -9.67 11.61
CA CYS A 235 3.91 -11.10 11.53
C CYS A 235 4.16 -11.72 12.90
N GLN A 236 4.92 -11.03 13.78
CA GLN A 236 5.15 -11.47 15.14
C GLN A 236 3.85 -11.56 15.92
N ALA A 237 2.95 -10.58 15.77
CA ALA A 237 1.63 -10.62 16.38
C ALA A 237 0.78 -11.82 15.88
N LEU A 238 0.87 -12.18 14.60
CA LEU A 238 0.17 -13.33 14.02
C LEU A 238 0.73 -14.68 14.49
N LEU A 239 2.02 -14.74 14.78
CA LEU A 239 2.72 -15.95 15.20
C LEU A 239 2.79 -16.12 16.73
N ALA A 240 2.46 -15.07 17.49
CA ALA A 240 2.55 -15.07 18.94
C ALA A 240 1.50 -15.98 19.60
N PRO A 241 1.76 -16.46 20.83
CA PRO A 241 0.78 -17.20 21.63
C PRO A 241 -0.52 -16.43 21.86
N ALA A 242 -1.60 -17.14 22.20
CA ALA A 242 -2.88 -16.51 22.55
C ALA A 242 -2.71 -15.46 23.67
N GLY A 243 -3.37 -14.30 23.53
CA GLY A 243 -3.31 -13.20 24.49
C GLY A 243 -2.06 -12.30 24.39
N ALA A 244 -1.01 -12.69 23.65
CA ALA A 244 0.15 -11.83 23.46
C ALA A 244 -0.17 -10.63 22.56
N ARG A 245 0.31 -9.43 22.93
CA ARG A 245 0.26 -8.21 22.11
C ARG A 245 1.67 -7.59 22.11
N PRO A 246 2.33 -7.47 20.94
CA PRO A 246 3.57 -6.69 20.83
C PRO A 246 3.38 -5.27 21.36
N GLU A 247 4.36 -4.74 22.07
CA GLU A 247 4.28 -3.39 22.66
C GLU A 247 4.04 -2.34 21.59
N GLU A 248 4.63 -2.50 20.40
CA GLU A 248 4.47 -1.62 19.26
C GLU A 248 3.02 -1.56 18.75
N LEU A 249 2.18 -2.54 19.08
CA LEU A 249 0.74 -2.50 18.79
C LEU A 249 -0.07 -1.84 19.91
N THR A 250 0.55 -1.14 20.87
CA THR A 250 -0.12 -0.43 21.97
C THR A 250 -0.09 1.09 21.78
N ALA A 251 -1.15 1.79 22.19
CA ALA A 251 -1.22 3.25 22.08
C ALA A 251 -0.17 3.94 22.96
N GLU A 252 0.17 3.34 24.11
CA GLU A 252 1.21 3.85 25.01
C GLU A 252 2.59 3.89 24.33
N TRP A 253 3.01 2.77 23.75
CA TRP A 253 4.29 2.70 23.04
C TRP A 253 4.30 3.66 21.86
N GLN A 254 3.22 3.70 21.07
CA GLN A 254 3.12 4.55 19.88
C GLN A 254 3.26 6.03 20.22
N ARG A 255 2.61 6.48 21.28
CA ARG A 255 2.71 7.86 21.79
C ARG A 255 4.11 8.20 22.30
N LYS A 256 4.79 7.27 22.98
CA LYS A 256 6.17 7.45 23.47
C LYS A 256 7.18 7.52 22.32
N ALA A 257 7.04 6.66 21.33
CA ALA A 257 7.98 6.54 20.21
C ALA A 257 7.77 7.58 19.10
N THR A 258 6.59 8.24 19.06
CA THR A 258 6.23 9.18 17.98
C THR A 258 5.69 10.50 18.56
N PRO A 259 6.55 11.50 18.83
CA PRO A 259 6.11 12.78 19.42
C PRO A 259 5.01 13.51 18.63
N LYS A 260 5.07 13.48 17.30
CA LYS A 260 4.02 14.04 16.42
C LYS A 260 2.64 13.40 16.62
N LEU A 261 2.59 12.17 17.11
CA LEU A 261 1.32 11.53 17.44
C LEU A 261 0.67 12.19 18.66
N ALA A 262 1.47 12.60 19.65
CA ALA A 262 0.95 13.30 20.83
C ALA A 262 0.38 14.68 20.43
N GLU A 263 1.06 15.41 19.55
CA GLU A 263 0.55 16.66 18.96
C GLU A 263 -0.77 16.43 18.20
N LEU A 264 -0.83 15.36 17.40
CA LEU A 264 -2.05 14.98 16.67
C LEU A 264 -3.21 14.62 17.62
N GLN A 265 -2.93 13.93 18.74
CA GLN A 265 -3.94 13.61 19.74
C GLN A 265 -4.50 14.88 20.41
N GLN A 266 -3.64 15.86 20.70
CA GLN A 266 -4.06 17.16 21.21
C GLN A 266 -4.93 17.91 20.19
N ALA A 267 -4.52 17.95 18.92
CA ALA A 267 -5.32 18.55 17.85
C ALA A 267 -6.68 17.84 17.68
N SER A 268 -6.70 16.51 17.78
CA SER A 268 -7.93 15.72 17.71
C SER A 268 -8.88 16.02 18.87
N ALA A 269 -8.35 16.24 20.08
CA ALA A 269 -9.14 16.62 21.24
C ALA A 269 -9.68 18.06 21.12
N GLN A 270 -8.90 18.97 20.52
CA GLN A 270 -9.28 20.37 20.33
C GLN A 270 -10.36 20.55 19.25
N PHE A 271 -10.22 19.88 18.11
CA PHE A 271 -11.07 20.11 16.94
C PHE A 271 -12.13 19.03 16.73
N GLY A 272 -12.01 17.90 17.42
CA GLY A 272 -12.85 16.73 17.20
C GLY A 272 -12.43 15.92 15.97
N LEU A 273 -12.94 14.69 15.88
CA LEU A 273 -12.74 13.81 14.74
C LEU A 273 -14.02 13.72 13.91
N PRO A 274 -13.93 13.72 12.57
CA PRO A 274 -15.08 13.43 11.72
C PRO A 274 -15.66 12.04 12.02
N PRO A 275 -16.98 11.79 11.81
CA PRO A 275 -17.63 10.54 12.20
C PRO A 275 -17.01 9.24 11.65
N LYS A 276 -16.34 9.32 10.49
CA LYS A 276 -15.68 8.15 9.85
C LYS A 276 -14.20 8.00 10.26
N ALA A 277 -13.62 8.95 11.00
CA ALA A 277 -12.24 8.87 11.45
C ALA A 277 -12.12 7.95 12.67
N ARG A 278 -10.97 7.28 12.82
CA ARG A 278 -10.67 6.46 14.00
C ARG A 278 -9.52 7.07 14.75
N ALA A 279 -9.66 7.13 16.07
CA ALA A 279 -8.55 7.45 16.94
C ALA A 279 -7.53 6.29 16.93
N THR A 280 -6.28 6.61 17.28
CA THR A 280 -5.17 5.64 17.33
C THR A 280 -5.48 4.42 18.20
N GLU A 281 -6.05 4.64 19.39
CA GLU A 281 -6.33 3.56 20.35
C GLU A 281 -7.34 2.57 19.76
N GLN A 282 -8.47 3.07 19.28
CA GLN A 282 -9.48 2.26 18.60
C GLN A 282 -8.88 1.50 17.41
N ALA A 283 -8.09 2.16 16.58
CA ALA A 283 -7.53 1.54 15.38
C ALA A 283 -6.48 0.45 15.71
N LEU A 284 -5.68 0.64 16.78
CA LEU A 284 -4.74 -0.39 17.27
C LEU A 284 -5.46 -1.57 17.90
N ASP A 285 -6.55 -1.33 18.62
CA ASP A 285 -7.36 -2.40 19.23
C ASP A 285 -8.09 -3.21 18.17
N ASP A 286 -8.69 -2.55 17.18
CA ASP A 286 -9.32 -3.20 16.02
C ASP A 286 -8.31 -4.08 15.26
N LEU A 287 -7.12 -3.54 15.01
CA LEU A 287 -6.04 -4.27 14.36
C LEU A 287 -5.59 -5.46 15.20
N HIS A 288 -5.34 -5.25 16.49
CA HIS A 288 -4.90 -6.32 17.39
C HIS A 288 -5.94 -7.43 17.50
N ALA A 289 -7.22 -7.09 17.65
CA ALA A 289 -8.32 -8.05 17.72
C ALA A 289 -8.37 -8.93 16.46
N ARG A 290 -8.21 -8.33 15.27
CA ARG A 290 -8.14 -9.05 13.99
C ARG A 290 -6.94 -9.99 13.91
N LEU A 291 -5.75 -9.51 14.29
CA LEU A 291 -4.54 -10.33 14.29
C LEU A 291 -4.64 -11.49 15.30
N ALA A 292 -5.22 -11.25 16.48
CA ALA A 292 -5.44 -12.27 17.50
C ALA A 292 -6.43 -13.34 17.03
N ALA A 293 -7.54 -12.93 16.40
CA ALA A 293 -8.51 -13.85 15.81
C ALA A 293 -7.91 -14.67 14.65
N ALA A 294 -7.01 -14.07 13.86
CA ALA A 294 -6.34 -14.73 12.75
C ALA A 294 -5.42 -15.90 13.18
N ARG A 295 -4.94 -15.93 14.44
CA ARG A 295 -3.98 -16.95 14.92
C ARG A 295 -4.46 -18.39 14.76
N ALA A 296 -5.77 -18.62 14.81
CA ALA A 296 -6.36 -19.94 14.70
C ALA A 296 -6.32 -20.51 13.27
N ASN A 297 -6.31 -19.64 12.25
CA ASN A 297 -6.23 -19.99 10.84
C ASN A 297 -5.68 -18.78 10.08
N ILE A 298 -4.35 -18.66 10.03
CA ILE A 298 -3.68 -17.47 9.51
C ILE A 298 -3.91 -17.37 8.01
N SER A 299 -3.76 -18.48 7.29
CA SER A 299 -4.02 -18.54 5.84
C SER A 299 -5.42 -18.04 5.50
N GLY A 300 -6.44 -18.58 6.19
CA GLY A 300 -7.83 -18.23 5.95
C GLY A 300 -8.16 -16.78 6.33
N ALA A 301 -7.62 -16.29 7.45
CA ALA A 301 -7.90 -14.93 7.92
C ALA A 301 -7.19 -13.83 7.10
N LEU A 302 -6.01 -14.12 6.56
CA LEU A 302 -5.29 -13.22 5.66
C LEU A 302 -5.69 -13.39 4.19
N HIS A 303 -6.52 -14.39 3.87
CA HIS A 303 -6.90 -14.74 2.50
C HIS A 303 -5.68 -14.92 1.57
N THR A 304 -4.58 -15.50 2.06
CA THR A 304 -3.34 -15.61 1.26
C THR A 304 -3.50 -16.51 0.03
N HIS A 305 -4.47 -17.43 0.05
CA HIS A 305 -4.62 -18.53 -0.90
C HIS A 305 -3.41 -19.49 -0.95
N LEU A 306 -2.60 -19.47 0.12
CA LEU A 306 -1.57 -20.45 0.42
C LEU A 306 -2.11 -21.42 1.47
N ASP A 307 -1.47 -22.56 1.65
CA ASP A 307 -1.77 -23.37 2.85
C ASP A 307 -1.21 -22.70 4.13
N GLU A 308 -1.54 -23.26 5.29
CA GLU A 308 -1.13 -22.70 6.60
C GLU A 308 0.39 -22.77 6.80
N GLN A 309 1.06 -23.80 6.29
CA GLN A 309 2.51 -23.96 6.40
C GLN A 309 3.22 -22.91 5.54
N GLU A 310 2.80 -22.75 4.29
CA GLU A 310 3.31 -21.77 3.35
C GLU A 310 3.03 -20.34 3.80
N THR A 311 1.86 -20.08 4.39
CA THR A 311 1.54 -18.77 4.97
C THR A 311 2.50 -18.47 6.13
N ARG A 312 2.71 -19.41 7.04
CA ARG A 312 3.66 -19.23 8.15
C ARG A 312 5.09 -19.03 7.66
N GLU A 313 5.49 -19.70 6.57
CA GLU A 313 6.77 -19.48 5.93
C GLU A 313 6.88 -18.07 5.33
N LEU A 314 5.84 -17.59 4.63
CA LEU A 314 5.77 -16.24 4.06
C LEU A 314 6.00 -15.17 5.15
N LEU A 315 5.39 -15.34 6.32
CA LEU A 315 5.51 -14.39 7.43
C LEU A 315 6.94 -14.28 7.99
N GLN A 316 7.79 -15.29 7.79
CA GLN A 316 9.09 -15.42 8.46
C GLN A 316 10.28 -15.40 7.49
N THR A 317 10.07 -15.76 6.23
CA THR A 317 11.16 -15.95 5.27
C THR A 317 11.94 -14.66 5.04
N ARG A 318 13.26 -14.80 5.05
CA ARG A 318 14.22 -13.75 4.68
C ARG A 318 14.80 -13.98 3.27
N ASP A 319 14.45 -15.11 2.66
CA ASP A 319 14.86 -15.42 1.30
C ASP A 319 13.94 -14.68 0.33
N MET A 320 14.51 -13.72 -0.40
CA MET A 320 13.79 -12.90 -1.39
C MET A 320 13.14 -13.74 -2.48
N ARG A 321 13.83 -14.78 -2.97
CA ARG A 321 13.28 -15.68 -3.99
C ARG A 321 12.09 -16.42 -3.43
N ARG A 322 12.22 -16.96 -2.21
CA ARG A 322 11.11 -17.69 -1.57
C ARG A 322 9.92 -16.77 -1.28
N ALA A 323 10.16 -15.55 -0.84
CA ALA A 323 9.12 -14.53 -0.64
C ALA A 323 8.35 -14.27 -1.95
N VAL A 324 9.05 -14.02 -3.05
CA VAL A 324 8.44 -13.78 -4.37
C VAL A 324 7.64 -15.00 -4.84
N GLN A 325 8.17 -16.21 -4.66
CA GLN A 325 7.48 -17.46 -5.01
C GLN A 325 6.17 -17.65 -4.23
N LEU A 326 6.18 -17.39 -2.92
CA LEU A 326 4.99 -17.54 -2.08
C LEU A 326 3.93 -16.49 -2.40
N VAL A 327 4.33 -15.22 -2.58
CA VAL A 327 3.40 -14.17 -3.03
C VAL A 327 2.82 -14.53 -4.40
N GLY A 328 3.67 -14.94 -5.35
CA GLY A 328 3.26 -15.36 -6.69
C GLY A 328 2.28 -16.54 -6.67
N LYS A 329 2.56 -17.56 -5.86
CA LYS A 329 1.65 -18.71 -5.68
C LYS A 329 0.29 -18.28 -5.15
N GLY A 330 0.25 -17.42 -4.13
CA GLY A 330 -1.01 -16.92 -3.56
C GLY A 330 -1.81 -16.09 -4.56
N LEU A 331 -1.13 -15.21 -5.30
CA LEU A 331 -1.74 -14.39 -6.34
C LEU A 331 -2.26 -15.23 -7.51
N ARG A 332 -1.53 -16.25 -7.95
CA ARG A 332 -2.00 -17.22 -8.95
C ARG A 332 -3.24 -17.96 -8.48
N ASN A 333 -3.22 -18.48 -7.26
CA ASN A 333 -4.34 -19.25 -6.72
C ASN A 333 -5.60 -18.39 -6.55
N GLY A 334 -5.44 -17.10 -6.22
CA GLY A 334 -6.56 -16.17 -6.04
C GLY A 334 -7.09 -15.52 -7.32
N PHE A 335 -6.21 -15.21 -8.28
CA PHE A 335 -6.52 -14.34 -9.42
C PHE A 335 -6.17 -14.95 -10.78
N GLY A 336 -5.61 -16.16 -10.82
CA GLY A 336 -5.21 -16.82 -12.07
C GLY A 336 -4.01 -16.16 -12.77
N LEU A 337 -3.21 -15.37 -12.03
CA LEU A 337 -1.97 -14.78 -12.51
C LEU A 337 -0.90 -15.85 -12.76
N GLU A 338 -0.02 -15.63 -13.74
CA GLU A 338 1.12 -16.51 -14.00
C GLU A 338 2.16 -16.40 -12.87
N ASP A 339 2.97 -17.44 -12.71
CA ASP A 339 4.00 -17.47 -11.67
C ASP A 339 4.97 -16.30 -11.78
N LEU A 340 5.33 -15.74 -10.63
CA LEU A 340 6.39 -14.76 -10.56
C LEU A 340 7.74 -15.49 -10.68
N PRO A 341 8.62 -15.09 -11.62
CA PRO A 341 9.92 -15.73 -11.81
C PRO A 341 10.80 -15.59 -10.56
N ALA A 342 11.55 -16.67 -10.28
CA ALA A 342 12.37 -16.85 -9.08
C ALA A 342 13.68 -16.05 -9.07
#